data_AF-A0A8H4PSY1-F1
#
_entry.id   AF-A0A8H4PSY1-F1
#
_cell.length_a   1.000
_cell.length_b   1.000
_cell.length_c   1.000
_cell.angle_alpha   90.00
_cell.angle_beta   90.00
_cell.angle_gamma   90.00
#
_symmetry.space_group_name_H-M   'P 1'
#
loop_
_entity.id
_entity.type
_entity.pdbx_description
1 polymer ?
#
loop_
_entity_poly.entity_id
_entity_poly.type
_entity_poly.pdbx_seq_one_letter_code
_entity_poly.pdbx_strand_id
1 'polypeptide(L)'
;MVSSALHWGPDAANDAWWKTNNKHGALHTTYSKGFNTFGLEWTQKYIFTYVNSRLLQVLFTNFDKPMWKRGGFPESNSNGTRLADVWSQTGRDNTPFDHDFYLVINLAVGGTNGWFEDSKSGKPWLDRSDSAKKDFWKARDAWYPTWKQPRLEVSRVVMMQQCDGNEEL
;
A
#
# COMPACT_ATOMS: atom_id res chain seq x y z
N MET A 1 9.63 -0.16 -11.10
CA MET A 1 8.32 -0.80 -10.89
C MET A 1 7.46 0.10 -10.00
N VAL A 2 6.15 -0.09 -10.03
CA VAL A 2 5.19 0.48 -9.08
C VAL A 2 4.55 -0.67 -8.32
N SER A 3 4.12 -0.43 -7.09
CA SER A 3 3.34 -1.39 -6.31
C SER A 3 2.07 -0.72 -5.85
N SER A 4 0.98 -1.45 -5.87
CA SER A 4 -0.26 -1.09 -5.19
C SER A 4 -0.60 -2.19 -4.21
N ALA A 5 -1.01 -1.80 -3.01
CA ALA A 5 -1.45 -2.72 -1.97
C ALA A 5 -2.61 -2.09 -1.23
N LEU A 6 -3.60 -2.91 -0.91
CA LEU A 6 -4.68 -2.56 0.00
C LEU A 6 -4.37 -3.25 1.33
N HIS A 7 -4.11 -2.48 2.38
CA HIS A 7 -3.84 -3.00 3.73
C HIS A 7 -5.13 -3.06 4.54
N TRP A 8 -5.42 -4.22 5.13
CA TRP A 8 -6.64 -4.45 5.91
C TRP A 8 -6.47 -5.71 6.74
N GLY A 9 -7.03 -5.70 7.95
CA GLY A 9 -6.97 -6.82 8.87
C GLY A 9 -7.39 -6.37 10.26
N PRO A 10 -7.62 -7.30 11.19
CA PRO A 10 -7.96 -6.96 12.57
C PRO A 10 -6.79 -6.33 13.33
N ASP A 11 -5.54 -6.64 12.92
CA ASP A 11 -4.32 -6.10 13.51
C ASP A 11 -3.13 -6.24 12.55
N ALA A 12 -1.96 -5.76 12.99
CA ALA A 12 -0.73 -5.79 12.20
C ALA A 12 -0.20 -7.22 11.93
N ALA A 13 -0.48 -8.20 12.79
CA ALA A 13 -0.06 -9.58 12.57
C ALA A 13 -0.95 -10.30 11.54
N ASN A 14 -2.19 -9.84 11.39
CA ASN A 14 -3.19 -10.36 10.47
C ASN A 14 -3.47 -9.39 9.32
N ASP A 15 -2.49 -8.60 8.90
CA ASP A 15 -2.63 -7.75 7.73
C ASP A 15 -2.72 -8.60 6.45
N ALA A 16 -3.88 -8.55 5.79
CA ALA A 16 -4.21 -9.30 4.60
C ALA A 16 -3.78 -8.62 3.29
N TRP A 17 -2.89 -7.61 3.35
CA TRP A 17 -2.36 -6.93 2.16
C TRP A 17 -1.82 -7.88 1.09
N TRP A 18 -1.25 -9.01 1.51
CA TRP A 18 -0.69 -10.01 0.61
C TRP A 18 -1.74 -10.64 -0.32
N LYS A 19 -3.03 -10.56 0.02
CA LYS A 19 -4.17 -10.98 -0.82
C LYS A 19 -4.61 -9.93 -1.84
N THR A 20 -4.22 -8.67 -1.63
CA THR A 20 -4.69 -7.49 -2.38
C THR A 20 -3.53 -6.56 -2.70
N ASN A 21 -2.45 -7.12 -3.22
CA ASN A 21 -1.32 -6.36 -3.73
C ASN A 21 -0.95 -6.84 -5.12
N ASN A 22 -0.37 -5.93 -5.89
CA ASN A 22 0.27 -6.26 -7.15
C ASN A 22 1.40 -5.30 -7.44
N LYS A 23 2.32 -5.74 -8.29
CA LYS A 23 3.46 -4.96 -8.76
C LYS A 23 3.43 -4.90 -10.27
N HIS A 24 3.64 -3.70 -10.83
CA HIS A 24 3.69 -3.49 -12.26
C HIS A 24 5.06 -2.94 -12.68
N GLY A 25 5.69 -3.60 -13.64
CA GLY A 25 6.97 -3.19 -14.22
C GLY A 25 6.77 -2.13 -15.30
N ALA A 26 7.69 -1.18 -15.41
CA ALA A 26 7.70 -0.29 -16.56
C ALA A 26 8.37 -1.01 -17.74
N LEU A 27 7.71 -1.08 -18.90
CA LEU A 27 8.30 -1.69 -20.10
C LEU A 27 9.33 -0.75 -20.72
N HIS A 28 10.54 -1.25 -20.96
CA HIS A 28 11.65 -0.53 -21.62
C HIS A 28 12.04 0.83 -20.98
N THR A 29 11.58 1.11 -19.75
CA THR A 29 11.83 2.38 -19.05
C THR A 29 11.76 2.21 -17.53
N THR A 30 11.85 3.31 -16.78
CA THR A 30 11.57 3.36 -15.34
C THR A 30 10.54 4.45 -15.08
N TYR A 31 9.75 4.30 -14.00
CA TYR A 31 8.81 5.35 -13.57
C TYR A 31 9.51 6.61 -13.06
N SER A 32 10.83 6.59 -12.90
CA SER A 32 11.64 7.75 -12.55
C SER A 32 12.12 8.57 -13.76
N LYS A 33 11.96 8.09 -15.01
CA LYS A 33 12.43 8.82 -16.20
C LYS A 33 11.59 10.05 -16.56
N GLY A 34 10.38 10.19 -15.99
CA GLY A 34 9.48 11.30 -16.29
C GLY A 34 8.17 11.21 -15.51
N PHE A 35 7.26 12.15 -15.77
CA PHE A 35 5.95 12.18 -15.13
C PHE A 35 5.11 10.98 -15.55
N ASN A 36 4.45 10.38 -14.55
CA ASN A 36 3.46 9.33 -14.73
C ASN A 36 2.19 9.71 -13.97
N THR A 37 1.04 9.26 -14.46
CA THR A 37 -0.24 9.42 -13.74
C THR A 37 -0.50 8.16 -12.95
N PHE A 38 -0.62 8.27 -11.63
CA PHE A 38 -1.07 7.18 -10.77
C PHE A 38 -2.51 7.45 -10.40
N GLY A 39 -3.39 6.53 -10.74
CA GLY A 39 -4.81 6.69 -10.49
C GLY A 39 -5.35 5.62 -9.55
N LEU A 40 -6.32 6.02 -8.74
CA LEU A 40 -7.14 5.17 -7.91
C LEU A 40 -8.60 5.50 -8.23
N GLU A 41 -9.39 4.48 -8.48
CA GLU A 41 -10.85 4.58 -8.53
C GLU A 41 -11.41 3.64 -7.47
N TRP A 42 -12.37 4.16 -6.72
CA TRP A 42 -12.93 3.51 -5.56
C TRP A 42 -14.43 3.77 -5.52
N THR A 43 -15.17 2.67 -5.35
CA THR A 43 -16.63 2.59 -5.26
C THR A 43 -17.01 1.61 -4.15
N GLN A 44 -18.28 1.52 -3.81
CA GLN A 44 -18.86 0.49 -2.95
C GLN A 44 -18.66 -0.93 -3.50
N LYS A 45 -18.31 -1.09 -4.78
CA LYS A 45 -18.19 -2.39 -5.45
C LYS A 45 -16.75 -2.83 -5.67
N TYR A 46 -15.81 -1.89 -5.78
CA TYR A 46 -14.40 -2.21 -6.00
C TYR A 46 -13.46 -1.04 -5.68
N ILE A 47 -12.18 -1.39 -5.52
CA ILE A 47 -11.05 -0.48 -5.65
C ILE A 47 -10.18 -0.96 -6.81
N PHE A 48 -9.80 -0.06 -7.70
CA PHE A 48 -8.76 -0.33 -8.69
C PHE A 48 -7.73 0.78 -8.75
N THR A 49 -6.51 0.41 -9.12
CA THR A 49 -5.41 1.34 -9.37
C THR A 49 -4.83 1.13 -10.77
N TYR A 50 -4.26 2.18 -11.35
CA TYR A 50 -3.68 2.15 -12.68
C TYR A 50 -2.51 3.12 -12.83
N VAL A 51 -1.71 2.94 -13.89
CA VAL A 51 -0.65 3.87 -14.27
C VAL A 51 -0.82 4.36 -15.71
N ASN A 52 -0.81 5.67 -15.90
CA ASN A 52 -0.94 6.42 -17.16
C ASN A 52 -2.29 6.29 -17.86
N SER A 53 -2.86 5.09 -17.95
CA SER A 53 -4.18 4.83 -18.55
C SER A 53 -4.93 3.79 -17.72
N ARG A 54 -6.27 3.88 -17.68
CA ARG A 54 -7.12 2.88 -17.03
C ARG A 54 -6.94 1.47 -17.60
N LEU A 55 -6.46 1.35 -18.85
CA LEU A 55 -6.11 0.07 -19.49
C LEU A 55 -4.88 -0.59 -18.86
N LEU A 56 -3.98 0.19 -18.24
CA LEU A 56 -2.80 -0.30 -17.54
C LEU A 56 -3.11 -0.44 -16.04
N GLN A 57 -4.04 -1.34 -15.75
CA GLN A 57 -4.44 -1.68 -14.40
C GLN A 57 -3.25 -2.29 -13.63
N VAL A 58 -3.06 -1.83 -12.38
CA VAL A 58 -2.09 -2.39 -11.44
C VAL A 58 -2.79 -3.33 -10.47
N LEU A 59 -3.78 -2.83 -9.71
CA LEU A 59 -4.53 -3.63 -8.74
C LEU A 59 -6.03 -3.51 -9.03
N PHE A 60 -6.77 -4.60 -8.82
CA PHE A 60 -8.22 -4.60 -8.77
C PHE A 60 -8.68 -5.49 -7.62
N THR A 61 -9.52 -4.95 -6.74
CA THR A 61 -10.14 -5.65 -5.62
C THR A 61 -11.63 -5.36 -5.64
N ASN A 62 -12.44 -6.40 -5.85
CA ASN A 62 -13.90 -6.29 -5.76
C ASN A 62 -14.37 -6.47 -4.30
N PHE A 63 -15.60 -6.03 -4.04
CA PHE A 63 -16.32 -6.20 -2.79
C PHE A 63 -17.51 -7.15 -2.99
N ASP A 64 -17.28 -8.27 -3.69
CA ASP A 64 -18.27 -9.34 -3.94
C ASP A 64 -18.54 -10.24 -2.71
N LYS A 65 -17.77 -10.02 -1.65
CA LYS A 65 -17.84 -10.71 -0.37
C LYS A 65 -17.31 -9.78 0.72
N PRO A 66 -17.80 -9.88 1.97
CA PRO A 66 -17.28 -9.10 3.08
C PRO A 66 -15.76 -9.26 3.24
N MET A 67 -15.05 -8.15 3.48
CA MET A 67 -13.60 -8.19 3.64
C MET A 67 -13.17 -9.12 4.77
N TRP A 68 -13.89 -9.18 5.89
CA TRP A 68 -13.57 -10.11 6.98
C TRP A 68 -13.51 -11.56 6.51
N LYS A 69 -14.52 -11.97 5.73
CA LYS A 69 -14.60 -13.30 5.11
C LYS A 69 -13.51 -13.52 4.06
N ARG A 70 -13.16 -12.50 3.27
CA ARG A 70 -12.00 -12.55 2.34
C ARG A 70 -10.69 -12.78 3.11
N GLY A 71 -10.59 -12.23 4.33
CA GLY A 71 -9.41 -12.31 5.19
C GLY A 71 -9.15 -13.72 5.66
N GLY A 72 -10.20 -14.45 6.00
CA GLY A 72 -10.07 -15.80 6.57
C GLY A 72 -9.19 -15.77 7.81
N PHE A 73 -9.40 -14.76 8.65
CA PHE A 73 -8.60 -14.54 9.87
C PHE A 73 -8.80 -15.68 10.86
N PRO A 74 -7.77 -16.05 11.63
CA PRO A 74 -7.88 -17.09 12.64
C PRO A 74 -8.85 -16.66 13.76
N GLU A 75 -9.35 -17.61 14.54
CA GLU A 75 -10.21 -17.30 15.68
C GLU A 75 -9.47 -16.58 16.81
N SER A 76 -8.14 -16.77 16.89
CA SER A 76 -7.30 -16.13 17.91
C SER A 76 -5.89 -15.87 17.40
N ASN A 77 -5.24 -14.88 18.02
CA ASN A 77 -3.84 -14.57 17.81
C ASN A 77 -2.91 -15.56 18.52
N SER A 78 -1.63 -15.51 18.18
CA SER A 78 -0.58 -16.33 18.82
C SER A 78 -0.45 -16.13 20.33
N ASN A 79 -0.96 -15.02 20.87
CA ASN A 79 -1.02 -14.73 22.30
C ASN A 79 -2.34 -15.18 22.97
N GLY A 80 -3.22 -15.88 22.24
CA GLY A 80 -4.51 -16.36 22.75
C GLY A 80 -5.65 -15.33 22.77
N THR A 81 -5.41 -14.10 22.29
CA THR A 81 -6.48 -13.09 22.19
C THR A 81 -7.44 -13.48 21.07
N ARG A 82 -8.74 -13.56 21.38
CA ARG A 82 -9.78 -13.86 20.39
C ARG A 82 -9.91 -12.70 19.38
N LEU A 83 -9.91 -13.04 18.10
CA LEU A 83 -10.27 -12.11 17.04
C LEU A 83 -11.78 -12.16 16.83
N ALA A 84 -12.41 -10.99 16.92
CA ALA A 84 -13.84 -10.83 16.70
C ALA A 84 -14.08 -10.04 15.41
N ASP A 85 -15.06 -10.47 14.63
CA ASP A 85 -15.47 -9.73 13.44
C ASP A 85 -16.14 -8.41 13.84
N VAL A 86 -15.45 -7.31 13.56
CA VAL A 86 -15.90 -5.94 13.82
C VAL A 86 -16.50 -5.26 12.59
N TRP A 87 -16.47 -5.92 11.42
CA TRP A 87 -16.91 -5.34 10.16
C TRP A 87 -18.29 -5.83 9.75
N SER A 88 -18.63 -7.11 10.00
CA SER A 88 -19.92 -7.66 9.58
C SER A 88 -21.13 -6.94 10.20
N GLN A 89 -20.94 -6.22 11.30
CA GLN A 89 -22.00 -5.41 11.94
C GLN A 89 -22.47 -4.21 11.08
N THR A 90 -21.67 -3.74 10.12
CA THR A 90 -22.07 -2.64 9.22
C THR A 90 -23.04 -3.10 8.14
N GLY A 91 -23.07 -4.40 7.84
CA GLY A 91 -23.81 -4.97 6.72
C GLY A 91 -23.25 -4.61 5.34
N ARG A 92 -22.07 -3.99 5.27
CA ARG A 92 -21.44 -3.53 4.01
C ARG A 92 -20.22 -4.37 3.66
N ASP A 93 -20.22 -4.93 2.46
CA ASP A 93 -19.15 -5.82 2.00
C ASP A 93 -17.78 -5.13 1.83
N ASN A 94 -17.78 -3.83 1.54
CA ASN A 94 -16.59 -3.02 1.36
C ASN A 94 -15.91 -2.60 2.66
N THR A 95 -16.54 -2.78 3.83
CA THR A 95 -15.94 -2.44 5.14
C THR A 95 -14.57 -3.11 5.31
N PRO A 96 -13.48 -2.38 5.63
CA PRO A 96 -13.43 -1.03 6.18
C PRO A 96 -13.17 0.09 5.14
N PHE A 97 -13.46 -0.10 3.86
CA PHE A 97 -13.29 0.91 2.80
C PHE A 97 -14.61 1.62 2.50
N ASP A 98 -15.32 1.98 3.57
CA ASP A 98 -16.64 2.63 3.62
C ASP A 98 -16.60 3.85 4.54
N HIS A 99 -15.48 4.59 4.53
CA HIS A 99 -15.31 5.84 5.27
C HIS A 99 -14.27 6.71 4.60
N ASP A 100 -14.24 8.01 4.91
CA ASP A 100 -13.31 8.96 4.29
C ASP A 100 -11.83 8.64 4.59
N PHE A 101 -11.00 8.71 3.54
CA PHE A 101 -9.55 8.57 3.64
C PHE A 101 -8.84 9.88 3.32
N TYR A 102 -7.68 10.09 3.95
CA TYR A 102 -6.78 11.19 3.62
C TYR A 102 -5.77 10.75 2.56
N LEU A 103 -5.51 11.62 1.59
CA LEU A 103 -4.38 11.44 0.67
C LEU A 103 -3.09 11.92 1.33
N VAL A 104 -2.12 11.02 1.44
CA VAL A 104 -0.76 11.34 1.90
C VAL A 104 0.22 11.09 0.76
N ILE A 105 1.06 12.08 0.48
CA ILE A 105 2.16 11.96 -0.49
C ILE A 105 3.46 12.27 0.24
N ASN A 106 4.41 11.34 0.21
CA ASN A 106 5.71 11.50 0.87
C ASN A 106 6.86 10.87 0.07
N LEU A 107 8.08 11.28 0.41
CA LEU A 107 9.32 10.64 -0.01
C LEU A 107 9.99 10.05 1.24
N ALA A 108 9.93 8.73 1.40
CA ALA A 108 10.48 8.02 2.55
C ALA A 108 11.83 7.36 2.23
N VAL A 109 12.63 7.10 3.28
CA VAL A 109 13.91 6.40 3.19
C VAL A 109 13.98 5.29 4.21
N GLY A 110 14.47 4.14 3.78
CA GLY A 110 14.59 2.95 4.62
C GLY A 110 13.27 2.20 4.79
N GLY A 111 13.27 1.25 5.72
CA GLY A 111 12.15 0.36 5.99
C GLY A 111 12.64 -0.98 6.54
N THR A 112 11.85 -1.60 7.42
CA THR A 112 12.15 -2.90 8.05
C THR A 112 11.14 -3.98 7.70
N ASN A 113 10.29 -3.73 6.69
CA ASN A 113 9.15 -4.56 6.33
C ASN A 113 9.46 -5.58 5.21
N GLY A 114 10.73 -5.85 4.91
CA GLY A 114 11.11 -6.76 3.83
C GLY A 114 11.07 -6.15 2.43
N TRP A 115 10.70 -4.87 2.27
CA TRP A 115 10.68 -4.23 0.95
C TRP A 115 12.08 -4.15 0.31
N PHE A 116 13.08 -3.84 1.14
CA PHE A 116 14.48 -3.91 0.76
C PHE A 116 15.06 -5.20 1.32
N GLU A 117 15.46 -6.13 0.44
CA GLU A 117 16.03 -7.42 0.87
C GLU A 117 17.31 -7.24 1.70
N ASP A 118 17.41 -7.97 2.81
CA ASP A 118 18.61 -8.03 3.63
C ASP A 118 19.81 -8.54 2.80
N SER A 119 20.99 -7.95 3.05
CA SER A 119 22.24 -8.29 2.35
C SER A 119 22.23 -8.08 0.83
N LYS A 120 21.28 -7.30 0.30
CA LYS A 120 21.23 -6.89 -1.11
C LYS A 120 21.45 -5.38 -1.26
N SER A 121 21.92 -4.98 -2.45
CA SER A 121 22.00 -3.57 -2.88
C SER A 121 22.71 -2.64 -1.89
N GLY A 122 23.66 -3.17 -1.11
CA GLY A 122 24.39 -2.41 -0.10
C GLY A 122 23.55 -1.91 1.07
N LYS A 123 22.40 -2.55 1.36
CA LYS A 123 21.53 -2.20 2.50
C LYS A 123 22.32 -2.27 3.83
N PRO A 124 22.50 -1.15 4.56
CA PRO A 124 23.36 -1.11 5.74
C PRO A 124 22.67 -1.48 7.06
N TRP A 125 21.40 -1.89 7.04
CA TRP A 125 20.66 -2.37 8.22
C TRP A 125 19.97 -3.71 7.91
N LEU A 126 19.63 -4.45 8.97
CA LEU A 126 18.83 -5.68 8.88
C LEU A 126 17.40 -5.42 9.36
N ASP A 127 16.41 -6.05 8.74
CA ASP A 127 14.99 -5.83 9.07
C ASP A 127 14.64 -6.17 10.51
N ARG A 128 15.25 -7.23 11.06
CA ARG A 128 14.99 -7.70 12.43
C ARG A 128 15.94 -7.11 13.48
N SER A 129 16.77 -6.14 13.12
CA SER A 129 17.69 -5.52 14.08
C SER A 129 16.97 -4.44 14.89
N ASP A 130 17.06 -4.52 16.22
CA ASP A 130 16.58 -3.46 17.13
C ASP A 130 17.30 -2.12 16.89
N SER A 131 18.50 -2.15 16.31
CA SER A 131 19.30 -0.97 15.97
C SER A 131 19.18 -0.53 14.52
N ALA A 132 18.26 -1.07 13.72
CA ALA A 132 18.18 -0.82 12.27
C ALA A 132 18.25 0.68 11.89
N LYS A 133 17.51 1.55 12.60
CA LYS A 133 17.54 3.01 12.36
C LYS A 133 18.91 3.63 12.67
N LYS A 134 19.58 3.16 13.72
CA LYS A 134 20.92 3.61 14.11
C LYS A 134 21.96 3.16 13.09
N ASP A 135 21.85 1.93 12.60
CA ASP A 135 22.78 1.36 11.61
C ASP A 135 22.63 2.08 10.26
N PHE A 136 21.39 2.35 9.84
CA PHE A 136 21.10 3.23 8.71
C PHE A 136 21.75 4.60 8.86
N TRP A 137 21.58 5.27 10.02
CA TRP A 137 22.14 6.60 10.25
C TRP A 137 23.67 6.63 10.29
N LYS A 138 24.30 5.62 10.89
CA LYS A 138 25.76 5.49 10.93
C LYS A 138 26.36 5.34 9.52
N ALA A 139 25.63 4.71 8.61
CA ALA A 139 26.05 4.54 7.23
C ALA A 139 25.80 5.76 6.33
N ARG A 140 25.40 6.93 6.88
CA ARG A 140 25.07 8.12 6.08
C ARG A 140 26.20 8.57 5.17
N ASP A 141 27.45 8.42 5.57
CA ASP A 141 28.58 8.87 4.75
C ASP A 141 28.69 8.04 3.45
N ALA A 142 28.10 6.84 3.42
CA ALA A 142 27.99 6.01 2.23
C ALA A 142 26.75 6.33 1.38
N TRP A 143 25.56 6.44 1.99
CA TRP A 143 24.32 6.61 1.22
C TRP A 143 23.96 8.07 0.95
N TYR A 144 24.26 9.01 1.85
CA TYR A 144 23.89 10.41 1.69
C TYR A 144 24.50 11.04 0.43
N PRO A 145 25.77 10.79 0.07
CA PRO A 145 26.33 11.32 -1.18
C PRO A 145 25.68 10.78 -2.45
N THR A 146 24.98 9.65 -2.41
CA THR A 146 24.29 9.07 -3.60
C THR A 146 22.97 9.78 -3.89
N TRP A 147 22.42 10.52 -2.93
CA TRP A 147 21.18 11.28 -3.04
C TRP A 147 21.39 12.58 -3.84
N LYS A 148 21.66 12.47 -5.15
CA LYS A 148 21.96 13.62 -6.02
C LYS A 148 20.74 14.47 -6.38
N GLN A 149 19.56 13.84 -6.49
CA GLN A 149 18.30 14.52 -6.82
C GLN A 149 17.14 13.93 -5.99
N PRO A 150 17.16 14.06 -4.66
CA PRO A 150 16.22 13.38 -3.77
C PRO A 150 14.90 14.16 -3.67
N ARG A 151 14.17 14.27 -4.77
CA ARG A 151 12.91 15.01 -4.81
C ARG A 151 11.81 14.16 -5.44
N LEU A 152 10.63 14.28 -4.85
CA LEU A 152 9.38 13.82 -5.43
C LEU A 152 8.70 15.04 -6.07
N GLU A 153 8.56 15.04 -7.38
CA GLU A 153 7.87 16.11 -8.11
C GLU A 153 6.42 15.70 -8.37
N VAL A 154 5.48 16.51 -7.87
CA VAL A 154 4.05 16.33 -8.12
C VAL A 154 3.55 17.49 -8.95
N SER A 155 3.19 17.22 -10.21
CA SER A 155 2.67 18.26 -11.10
C SER A 155 1.23 18.64 -10.77
N ARG A 156 0.37 17.67 -10.42
CA ARG A 156 -1.05 17.89 -10.14
C ARG A 156 -1.64 16.76 -9.32
N VAL A 157 -2.60 17.10 -8.44
CA VAL A 157 -3.52 16.17 -7.79
C VAL A 157 -4.94 16.53 -8.23
N VAL A 158 -5.72 15.52 -8.62
CA VAL A 158 -7.13 15.69 -9.02
C VAL A 158 -7.94 14.66 -8.25
N MET A 159 -8.96 15.12 -7.52
CA MET A 159 -9.94 14.27 -6.85
C MET A 159 -11.32 14.59 -7.44
N MET A 160 -12.02 13.56 -7.88
CA MET A 160 -13.34 13.68 -8.49
C MET A 160 -14.27 12.67 -7.84
N GLN A 161 -15.54 13.02 -7.74
CA GLN A 161 -16.59 12.16 -7.22
C GLN A 161 -17.58 11.86 -8.36
N GLN A 162 -18.09 10.64 -8.42
CA GLN A 162 -19.18 10.30 -9.33
C GLN A 162 -20.48 10.93 -8.83
N CYS A 163 -21.20 11.64 -9.70
CA CYS A 163 -22.41 12.39 -9.31
C CYS A 163 -23.68 11.53 -9.26
N ASP A 164 -23.67 10.36 -9.89
CA ASP A 164 -24.81 9.47 -10.13
C ASP A 164 -24.61 8.04 -9.58
N GLY A 165 -23.58 7.83 -8.77
CA GLY A 165 -23.15 6.48 -8.37
C GLY A 165 -24.00 5.79 -7.29
N ASN A 166 -25.00 6.44 -6.68
CA ASN A 166 -25.69 5.95 -5.46
C ASN A 166 -24.70 5.49 -4.35
N GLU A 167 -23.50 6.08 -4.33
CA GLU A 167 -22.43 5.74 -3.41
C GLU A 167 -22.74 6.37 -2.04
N GLU A 168 -23.37 5.61 -1.15
CA GLU A 168 -23.42 5.90 0.28
C GLU A 168 -22.12 5.40 0.92
N LEU A 169 -21.17 6.31 1.14
CA LEU A 169 -19.97 5.98 1.92
C LEU A 169 -20.36 5.44 3.30
#